data_AF-A0A7J8UGP2-F1
#
_entry.id   AF-A0A7J8UGP2-F1
#
_cell.length_a   1.000
_cell.length_b   1.000
_cell.length_c   1.000
_cell.angle_alpha   90.00
_cell.angle_beta   90.00
_cell.angle_gamma   90.00
#
_symmetry.space_group_name_H-M   'P 1'
#
loop_
_entity.id
_entity.type
_entity.pdbx_description
1 polymer ?
#
loop_
_entity_poly.entity_id
_entity_poly.type
_entity_poly.pdbx_seq_one_letter_code
_entity_poly.pdbx_strand_id
1 'polypeptide(L)'
;EDGFDLVTAIKGASFYRQGKYLDYVSDYIPPTPYEFKKIYESNSPVMLSTLEDGKVVRGLAGIPSEGPVLYVGYHMLLGFELAPLVLQFLMERNILLRGIAHPMMFTRAKEGRMLDLGSFDTYRLMGAVPVSGSNFYKLLSSKSHALLYPGGVREALHRKGEEYKLFWPEQSEFVRMASRFGAKIVPFGVVGEDDVGELVFDYNDQMQIPSLRTFIKELTEEVVHLRIDASGEVSNQDVYLPGVVPKLPGRFYYYFGKPIETKERKEELRNRERAHEVYLHVKTEVEKCIAYLKEKREEDPYRNLMTRLVYQATHGFEAQKRVNGSIVAFVAKVGIEKLIFFAFEIGALGGLRTYWTRVWMIVEYMAFLVSFFERMRSEIAIFYRFLRAGFVTLPCELDSWANPTALPYGLVQGSIELDL
;
A
#
# COMPACT_ATOMS: atom_id res chain seq x y z
N GLU A 1 -31.04 -1.87 -6.04
CA GLU A 1 -30.25 -2.28 -7.21
C GLU A 1 -28.87 -2.63 -6.72
N ASP A 2 -28.48 -3.87 -6.96
CA ASP A 2 -27.43 -4.59 -6.24
C ASP A 2 -26.08 -3.89 -6.37
N GLY A 3 -25.32 -3.82 -5.27
CA GLY A 3 -24.08 -3.04 -5.11
C GLY A 3 -22.89 -3.43 -6.00
N PHE A 4 -23.13 -4.12 -7.11
CA PHE A 4 -22.16 -4.46 -8.15
C PHE A 4 -22.14 -3.38 -9.24
N ASP A 5 -21.00 -2.69 -9.38
CA ASP A 5 -20.77 -1.72 -10.45
C ASP A 5 -20.01 -2.40 -11.60
N LEU A 6 -20.75 -2.72 -12.67
CA LEU A 6 -20.19 -3.38 -13.86
C LEU A 6 -19.06 -2.56 -14.50
N VAL A 7 -19.15 -1.23 -14.48
CA VAL A 7 -18.11 -0.36 -15.06
C VAL A 7 -16.84 -0.45 -14.23
N THR A 8 -16.95 -0.41 -12.90
CA THR A 8 -15.80 -0.62 -12.01
C THR A 8 -15.18 -1.99 -12.19
N ALA A 9 -15.99 -3.05 -12.33
CA ALA A 9 -15.50 -4.40 -12.57
C ALA A 9 -14.73 -4.52 -13.90
N ILE A 10 -15.26 -3.95 -14.99
CA ILE A 10 -14.60 -3.94 -16.30
C ILE A 10 -13.25 -3.19 -16.24
N LYS A 11 -13.20 -2.05 -15.53
CA LYS A 11 -11.96 -1.28 -15.33
C LYS A 11 -10.95 -2.03 -14.48
N GLY A 12 -11.36 -2.55 -13.32
CA GLY A 12 -10.52 -3.28 -12.39
C GLY A 12 -9.91 -4.54 -13.03
N ALA A 13 -10.74 -5.31 -13.73
CA ALA A 13 -10.33 -6.50 -14.46
C ALA A 13 -9.48 -6.21 -15.71
N SER A 14 -9.32 -4.94 -16.09
CA SER A 14 -8.58 -4.51 -17.29
C SER A 14 -9.17 -5.06 -18.60
N PHE A 15 -10.50 -5.17 -18.68
CA PHE A 15 -11.20 -5.60 -19.90
C PHE A 15 -11.53 -4.46 -20.85
N TYR A 16 -11.51 -3.21 -20.39
CA TYR A 16 -11.67 -2.05 -21.27
C TYR A 16 -10.39 -1.81 -22.09
N ARG A 17 -10.52 -1.76 -23.42
CA ARG A 17 -9.45 -1.45 -24.37
C ARG A 17 -10.02 -0.74 -25.61
N GLN A 18 -9.30 0.21 -26.17
CA GLN A 18 -9.71 0.90 -27.41
C GLN A 18 -9.16 0.23 -28.67
N GLY A 19 -8.09 -0.54 -28.52
CA GLY A 19 -7.43 -1.24 -29.62
C GLY A 19 -7.56 -2.77 -29.57
N LYS A 20 -6.90 -3.42 -30.53
CA LYS A 20 -6.80 -4.89 -30.59
C LYS A 20 -6.14 -5.50 -29.34
N TYR A 21 -5.18 -4.77 -28.76
CA TYR A 21 -4.43 -5.16 -27.57
C TYR A 21 -4.65 -4.11 -26.48
N LEU A 22 -4.71 -4.58 -25.23
CA LEU A 22 -4.81 -3.71 -24.06
C LEU A 22 -3.52 -2.89 -23.89
N ASP A 23 -3.68 -1.58 -23.72
CA ASP A 23 -2.62 -0.65 -23.35
C ASP A 23 -2.91 -0.01 -21.99
N TYR A 24 -2.15 -0.39 -20.97
CA TYR A 24 -2.34 0.08 -19.59
C TYR A 24 -2.17 1.60 -19.40
N VAL A 25 -1.60 2.31 -20.37
CA VAL A 25 -1.41 3.77 -20.31
C VAL A 25 -2.53 4.47 -21.07
N SER A 26 -2.73 4.15 -22.35
CA SER A 26 -3.71 4.87 -23.18
C SER A 26 -5.15 4.42 -22.98
N ASP A 27 -5.40 3.15 -22.63
CA ASP A 27 -6.76 2.66 -22.37
C ASP A 27 -7.22 2.95 -20.93
N TYR A 28 -6.37 3.56 -20.11
CA TYR A 28 -6.70 3.81 -18.71
C TYR A 28 -7.80 4.89 -18.55
N ILE A 29 -8.81 4.58 -17.75
CA ILE A 29 -9.87 5.50 -17.34
C ILE A 29 -9.71 5.82 -15.84
N PRO A 30 -9.54 7.09 -15.44
CA PRO A 30 -9.48 7.50 -14.04
C PRO A 30 -10.67 7.03 -13.20
N PRO A 31 -10.50 6.80 -11.88
CA PRO A 31 -11.63 6.48 -11.00
C PRO A 31 -12.61 7.66 -10.95
N THR A 32 -13.90 7.33 -10.93
CA THR A 32 -14.95 8.32 -10.62
C THR A 32 -14.86 8.73 -9.14
N PRO A 33 -15.45 9.88 -8.75
CA PRO A 33 -15.51 10.26 -7.33
C PRO A 33 -16.16 9.19 -6.43
N TYR A 34 -17.11 8.41 -6.96
CA TYR A 34 -17.75 7.31 -6.24
C TYR A 34 -16.80 6.13 -6.02
N GLU A 35 -16.12 5.68 -7.08
CA GLU A 35 -15.08 4.64 -7.00
C GLU A 35 -13.96 5.05 -6.04
N PHE A 36 -13.53 6.31 -6.12
CA PHE A 36 -12.55 6.88 -5.22
C PHE A 36 -13.01 6.83 -3.76
N LYS A 37 -14.26 7.23 -3.47
CA LYS A 37 -14.81 7.22 -2.11
C LYS A 37 -14.91 5.81 -1.51
N LYS A 38 -15.13 4.77 -2.33
CA LYS A 38 -15.11 3.38 -1.87
C LYS A 38 -13.74 2.90 -1.40
N ILE A 39 -12.68 3.41 -2.04
CA ILE A 39 -11.29 3.04 -1.75
C ILE A 39 -10.72 3.94 -0.63
N TYR A 40 -11.26 5.15 -0.49
CA TYR A 40 -10.79 6.11 0.49
C TYR A 40 -10.97 5.59 1.91
N GLU A 41 -9.84 5.25 2.54
CA GLU A 41 -9.76 5.02 3.97
C GLU A 41 -9.22 6.26 4.67
N SER A 42 -9.89 6.67 5.75
CA SER A 42 -9.46 7.79 6.59
C SER A 42 -8.29 7.39 7.49
N ASN A 43 -7.17 7.04 6.86
CA ASN A 43 -5.88 7.09 7.51
C ASN A 43 -5.41 8.53 7.37
N SER A 44 -5.02 9.20 8.45
CA SER A 44 -4.55 10.58 8.39
C SER A 44 -3.04 10.59 8.21
N PRO A 45 -2.43 10.43 7.02
CA PRO A 45 -0.98 10.50 6.89
C PRO A 45 -0.46 11.92 7.17
N VAL A 46 0.86 12.06 7.38
CA VAL A 46 1.55 13.35 7.25
C VAL A 46 2.22 13.42 5.89
N MET A 47 1.85 14.41 5.08
CA MET A 47 2.55 14.74 3.84
C MET A 47 3.46 15.95 4.09
N LEU A 48 4.74 15.85 3.73
CA LEU A 48 5.71 16.95 3.74
C LEU A 48 6.35 17.06 2.35
N SER A 49 6.58 18.27 1.86
CA SER A 49 7.25 18.49 0.58
C SER A 49 8.18 19.70 0.63
N THR A 50 9.23 19.67 -0.20
CA THR A 50 10.21 20.76 -0.31
C THR A 50 9.83 21.72 -1.43
N LEU A 51 9.68 23.01 -1.10
CA LEU A 51 9.46 24.09 -2.06
C LEU A 51 10.73 24.39 -2.88
N GLU A 52 10.60 25.19 -3.93
CA GLU A 52 11.72 25.57 -4.82
C GLU A 52 12.87 26.27 -4.07
N ASP A 53 12.53 27.10 -3.08
CA ASP A 53 13.46 27.81 -2.20
C ASP A 53 14.14 26.91 -1.15
N GLY A 54 13.79 25.61 -1.12
CA GLY A 54 14.33 24.63 -0.19
C GLY A 54 13.57 24.52 1.13
N LYS A 55 12.51 25.30 1.34
CA LYS A 55 11.70 25.22 2.57
C LYS A 55 10.84 23.96 2.57
N VAL A 56 10.93 23.19 3.66
CA VAL A 56 10.01 22.07 3.92
C VAL A 56 8.68 22.60 4.42
N VAL A 57 7.59 22.19 3.77
CA VAL A 57 6.22 22.55 4.15
C VAL A 57 5.37 21.31 4.31
N ARG A 58 4.26 21.47 5.04
CA ARG A 58 3.25 20.44 5.14
C ARG A 58 2.33 20.43 3.93
N GLY A 59 1.88 19.24 3.56
CA GLY A 59 1.13 18.97 2.34
C GLY A 59 2.04 18.77 1.14
N LEU A 60 1.43 18.67 -0.03
CA LEU A 60 2.12 18.38 -1.29
C LEU A 60 2.49 19.63 -2.09
N ALA A 61 2.49 20.84 -1.53
CA ALA A 61 2.71 22.09 -2.29
C ALA A 61 4.05 22.16 -3.06
N GLY A 62 5.10 21.49 -2.58
CA GLY A 62 6.42 21.42 -3.24
C GLY A 62 6.49 20.48 -4.45
N ILE A 63 5.42 19.72 -4.73
CA ILE A 63 5.38 18.79 -5.86
C ILE A 63 5.14 19.53 -7.19
N PRO A 64 5.85 19.19 -8.28
CA PRO A 64 5.57 19.79 -9.59
C PRO A 64 4.13 19.51 -10.04
N SER A 65 3.44 20.52 -10.58
CA SER A 65 2.05 20.38 -11.08
C SER A 65 1.97 19.72 -12.45
N GLU A 66 3.02 19.86 -13.26
CA GLU A 66 3.07 19.37 -14.64
C GLU A 66 4.09 18.25 -14.81
N GLY A 67 3.71 17.23 -15.56
CA GLY A 67 4.58 16.12 -15.91
C GLY A 67 5.43 16.34 -17.18
N PRO A 68 6.35 15.40 -17.47
CA PRO A 68 6.53 14.14 -16.74
C PRO A 68 7.27 14.31 -15.41
N VAL A 69 6.80 13.61 -14.38
CA VAL A 69 7.47 13.52 -13.06
C VAL A 69 7.64 12.06 -12.69
N LEU A 70 8.82 11.70 -12.20
CA LEU A 70 9.14 10.38 -11.66
C LEU A 70 9.39 10.49 -10.16
N TYR A 71 8.49 9.91 -9.36
CA TYR A 71 8.66 9.79 -7.91
C TYR A 71 9.42 8.51 -7.62
N VAL A 72 10.53 8.63 -6.88
CA VAL A 72 11.43 7.51 -6.58
C VAL A 72 11.62 7.40 -5.07
N GLY A 73 11.34 6.24 -4.48
CA GLY A 73 11.41 6.08 -3.03
C GLY A 73 11.59 4.63 -2.57
N TYR A 74 11.48 4.44 -1.26
CA TYR A 74 11.50 3.14 -0.56
C TYR A 74 10.12 2.49 -0.55
N HIS A 75 10.05 1.19 -0.85
CA HIS A 75 8.81 0.42 -0.81
C HIS A 75 8.64 -0.25 0.56
N MET A 76 7.62 0.15 1.34
CA MET A 76 7.39 -0.48 2.65
C MET A 76 6.85 -1.89 2.51
N LEU A 77 6.87 -2.65 3.60
CA LEU A 77 6.30 -3.99 3.69
C LEU A 77 4.89 -4.03 3.07
N LEU A 78 4.69 -4.96 2.14
CA LEU A 78 3.45 -5.19 1.40
C LEU A 78 2.91 -3.97 0.62
N GLY A 79 3.66 -2.87 0.53
CA GLY A 79 3.19 -1.63 -0.07
C GLY A 79 2.15 -0.89 0.77
N PHE A 80 2.21 -0.98 2.10
CA PHE A 80 1.28 -0.30 3.01
C PHE A 80 1.19 1.23 2.82
N GLU A 81 2.20 1.84 2.21
CA GLU A 81 2.22 3.26 1.88
C GLU A 81 1.32 3.64 0.70
N LEU A 82 1.02 2.71 -0.20
CA LEU A 82 0.52 3.03 -1.54
C LEU A 82 -0.85 3.69 -1.53
N ALA A 83 -1.80 3.13 -0.77
CA ALA A 83 -3.16 3.66 -0.71
C ALA A 83 -3.18 5.12 -0.19
N PRO A 84 -2.65 5.43 1.02
CA PRO A 84 -2.62 6.80 1.49
C PRO A 84 -1.80 7.75 0.60
N LEU A 85 -0.73 7.27 -0.03
CA LEU A 85 0.05 8.05 -0.98
C LEU A 85 -0.77 8.48 -2.20
N VAL A 86 -1.33 7.51 -2.94
CA VAL A 86 -2.07 7.77 -4.18
C VAL A 86 -3.31 8.61 -3.91
N LEU A 87 -4.03 8.33 -2.81
CA LEU A 87 -5.24 9.06 -2.45
C LEU A 87 -4.94 10.54 -2.12
N GLN A 88 -3.87 10.84 -1.37
CA GLN A 88 -3.53 12.23 -1.04
C GLN A 88 -3.03 13.02 -2.27
N PHE A 89 -2.31 12.39 -3.20
CA PHE A 89 -1.95 13.03 -4.46
C PHE A 89 -3.17 13.45 -5.26
N LEU A 90 -4.19 12.58 -5.33
CA LEU A 90 -5.42 12.92 -6.03
C LEU A 90 -6.21 14.01 -5.28
N MET A 91 -6.31 13.92 -3.95
CA MET A 91 -7.09 14.87 -3.15
C MET A 91 -6.46 16.27 -3.05
N GLU A 92 -5.17 16.36 -2.75
CA GLU A 92 -4.50 17.65 -2.51
C GLU A 92 -4.08 18.33 -3.81
N ARG A 93 -3.75 17.55 -4.85
CA ARG A 93 -3.13 18.07 -6.08
C ARG A 93 -3.89 17.75 -7.35
N ASN A 94 -4.94 16.94 -7.29
CA ASN A 94 -5.61 16.39 -8.48
C ASN A 94 -4.60 15.70 -9.44
N ILE A 95 -3.57 15.08 -8.86
CA ILE A 95 -2.55 14.35 -9.60
C ILE A 95 -2.83 12.86 -9.44
N LEU A 96 -3.01 12.17 -10.57
CA LEU A 96 -3.08 10.72 -10.57
C LEU A 96 -1.66 10.13 -10.63
N LEU A 97 -1.25 9.52 -9.52
CA LEU A 97 0.04 8.87 -9.41
C LEU A 97 0.00 7.44 -9.99
N ARG A 98 0.76 7.20 -11.07
CA ARG A 98 0.75 5.93 -11.82
C ARG A 98 1.89 5.02 -11.35
N GLY A 99 1.56 4.04 -10.50
CA GLY A 99 2.53 3.06 -9.97
C GLY A 99 2.99 2.03 -11.00
N ILE A 100 4.29 1.75 -11.03
CA ILE A 100 4.87 0.67 -11.84
C ILE A 100 4.98 -0.58 -10.95
N ALA A 101 4.11 -1.57 -11.22
CA ALA A 101 3.90 -2.73 -10.34
C ALA A 101 4.34 -4.06 -10.99
N HIS A 102 4.51 -5.08 -10.16
CA HIS A 102 4.95 -6.40 -10.61
C HIS A 102 3.90 -7.06 -11.53
N PRO A 103 4.29 -7.78 -12.61
CA PRO A 103 3.33 -8.35 -13.57
C PRO A 103 2.35 -9.36 -12.95
N MET A 104 2.72 -9.93 -11.80
CA MET A 104 1.86 -10.84 -11.01
C MET A 104 0.49 -10.21 -10.65
N MET A 105 0.41 -8.88 -10.61
CA MET A 105 -0.83 -8.15 -10.29
C MET A 105 -1.77 -7.96 -11.49
N PHE A 106 -1.33 -8.34 -12.70
CA PHE A 106 -2.04 -8.06 -13.96
C PHE A 106 -2.34 -9.32 -14.77
N THR A 107 -1.43 -10.28 -14.74
CA THR A 107 -1.51 -11.49 -15.55
C THR A 107 -1.05 -12.69 -14.74
N ARG A 108 -1.73 -13.82 -14.90
CA ARG A 108 -1.24 -15.11 -14.41
C ARG A 108 -0.24 -15.67 -15.40
N ALA A 109 1.00 -15.88 -14.96
CA ALA A 109 2.02 -16.53 -15.77
C ALA A 109 1.88 -18.06 -15.75
N LYS A 110 1.41 -18.63 -14.63
CA LYS A 110 1.06 -20.04 -14.47
C LYS A 110 -0.21 -20.18 -13.63
N GLU A 111 -0.95 -21.27 -13.85
CA GLU A 111 -2.00 -21.69 -12.91
C GLU A 111 -1.35 -22.30 -11.68
N GLY A 112 -1.91 -22.02 -10.50
CA GLY A 112 -1.36 -22.52 -9.25
C GLY A 112 -1.94 -21.85 -8.01
N ARG A 113 -1.11 -21.64 -7.00
CA ARG A 113 -1.50 -21.24 -5.64
C ARG A 113 -1.51 -19.73 -5.41
N MET A 114 -1.12 -18.96 -6.42
CA MET A 114 -1.21 -17.51 -6.43
C MET A 114 -2.63 -16.97 -6.18
N LEU A 115 -2.68 -15.75 -5.65
CA LEU A 115 -3.93 -15.01 -5.46
C LEU A 115 -4.73 -14.83 -6.75
N ASP A 116 -6.04 -14.68 -6.57
CA ASP A 116 -6.89 -14.30 -7.68
C ASP A 116 -6.59 -12.90 -8.18
N LEU A 117 -6.64 -12.71 -9.50
CA LEU A 117 -6.35 -11.41 -10.11
C LEU A 117 -7.30 -10.33 -9.58
N GLY A 118 -8.54 -10.69 -9.23
CA GLY A 118 -9.51 -9.77 -8.63
C GLY A 118 -9.00 -9.11 -7.34
N SER A 119 -8.11 -9.78 -6.57
CA SER A 119 -7.47 -9.18 -5.39
C SER A 119 -6.62 -7.95 -5.71
N PHE A 120 -6.23 -7.77 -6.97
CA PHE A 120 -5.43 -6.63 -7.45
C PHE A 120 -6.24 -5.61 -8.26
N ASP A 121 -7.56 -5.76 -8.36
CA ASP A 121 -8.43 -4.84 -9.14
C ASP A 121 -8.27 -3.38 -8.70
N THR A 122 -8.16 -3.13 -7.38
CA THR A 122 -8.01 -1.77 -6.83
C THR A 122 -6.73 -1.09 -7.32
N TYR A 123 -5.60 -1.82 -7.41
CA TYR A 123 -4.35 -1.25 -7.92
C TYR A 123 -4.50 -0.85 -9.39
N ARG A 124 -5.15 -1.69 -10.20
CA ARG A 124 -5.38 -1.44 -11.64
C ARG A 124 -6.35 -0.29 -11.85
N LEU A 125 -7.43 -0.25 -11.08
CA LEU A 125 -8.42 0.84 -11.05
C LEU A 125 -7.77 2.18 -10.68
N MET A 126 -6.84 2.18 -9.73
CA MET A 126 -6.07 3.36 -9.33
C MET A 126 -4.89 3.69 -10.26
N GLY A 127 -4.73 2.96 -11.37
CA GLY A 127 -3.80 3.30 -12.44
C GLY A 127 -2.43 2.66 -12.35
N ALA A 128 -2.25 1.59 -11.58
CA ALA A 128 -1.03 0.80 -11.66
C ALA A 128 -0.82 0.26 -13.08
N VAL A 129 0.45 0.17 -13.52
CA VAL A 129 0.84 -0.42 -14.80
C VAL A 129 1.87 -1.52 -14.57
N PRO A 130 1.87 -2.61 -15.36
CA PRO A 130 2.88 -3.66 -15.21
C PRO A 130 4.24 -3.12 -15.62
N VAL A 131 5.26 -3.46 -14.84
CA VAL A 131 6.65 -3.07 -15.11
C VAL A 131 7.14 -3.62 -16.45
N SER A 132 7.50 -2.68 -17.33
CA SER A 132 8.21 -2.96 -18.57
C SER A 132 8.84 -1.66 -19.08
N GLY A 133 9.90 -1.76 -19.88
CA GLY A 133 10.50 -0.58 -20.52
C GLY A 133 9.51 0.17 -21.41
N SER A 134 8.58 -0.55 -22.06
CA SER A 134 7.54 0.04 -22.92
C SER A 134 6.52 0.86 -22.12
N ASN A 135 5.97 0.30 -21.02
CA ASN A 135 5.01 1.04 -20.19
C ASN A 135 5.67 2.22 -19.49
N PHE A 136 6.92 2.07 -19.05
CA PHE A 136 7.65 3.18 -18.44
C PHE A 136 7.92 4.30 -19.44
N TYR A 137 8.33 3.95 -20.67
CA TYR A 137 8.43 4.91 -21.78
C TYR A 137 7.10 5.62 -22.02
N LYS A 138 5.99 4.88 -22.13
CA LYS A 138 4.67 5.42 -22.41
C LYS A 138 4.22 6.41 -21.34
N LEU A 139 4.34 6.06 -20.06
CA LEU A 139 4.03 6.94 -18.93
C LEU A 139 4.77 8.29 -19.02
N LEU A 140 6.08 8.26 -19.26
CA LEU A 140 6.86 9.50 -19.35
C LEU A 140 6.55 10.27 -20.64
N SER A 141 6.34 9.59 -21.76
CA SER A 141 5.98 10.22 -23.03
C SER A 141 4.61 10.90 -22.99
N SER A 142 3.66 10.36 -22.22
CA SER A 142 2.34 10.95 -21.99
C SER A 142 2.34 12.02 -20.89
N LYS A 143 3.52 12.46 -20.43
CA LYS A 143 3.69 13.45 -19.36
C LYS A 143 3.01 13.05 -18.05
N SER A 144 2.97 11.76 -17.73
CA SER A 144 2.34 11.26 -16.50
C SER A 144 3.20 11.55 -15.27
N HIS A 145 2.55 11.51 -14.10
CA HIS A 145 3.19 11.39 -12.80
C HIS A 145 3.37 9.90 -12.49
N ALA A 146 4.60 9.39 -12.60
CA ALA A 146 4.93 7.97 -12.46
C ALA A 146 5.60 7.69 -11.10
N LEU A 147 5.23 6.59 -10.45
CA LEU A 147 5.81 6.13 -9.19
C LEU A 147 6.66 4.88 -9.42
N LEU A 148 7.91 4.92 -8.96
CA LEU A 148 8.88 3.85 -9.10
C LEU A 148 9.55 3.53 -7.76
N TYR A 149 9.54 2.25 -7.41
CA TYR A 149 10.35 1.71 -6.33
C TYR A 149 11.48 0.86 -6.94
N PRO A 150 12.73 1.35 -6.99
CA PRO A 150 13.80 0.60 -7.62
C PRO A 150 14.06 -0.75 -6.96
N GLY A 151 13.91 -0.90 -5.64
CA GLY A 151 14.03 -2.23 -5.01
C GLY A 151 12.86 -3.17 -5.31
N GLY A 152 11.67 -2.63 -5.57
CA GLY A 152 10.49 -3.41 -5.99
C GLY A 152 10.08 -4.45 -4.94
N VAL A 153 9.79 -5.68 -5.38
CA VAL A 153 9.30 -6.76 -4.50
C VAL A 153 10.31 -7.10 -3.38
N ARG A 154 11.61 -6.96 -3.61
CA ARG A 154 12.64 -7.22 -2.58
C ARG A 154 12.52 -6.29 -1.37
N GLU A 155 12.11 -5.04 -1.60
CA GLU A 155 11.82 -4.07 -0.54
C GLU A 155 10.42 -4.33 0.05
N ALA A 156 9.40 -4.53 -0.79
CA ALA A 156 8.04 -4.82 -0.29
C ALA A 156 7.92 -6.12 0.52
N LEU A 157 8.85 -7.05 0.35
CA LEU A 157 8.92 -8.30 1.11
C LEU A 157 10.21 -8.38 1.94
N HIS A 158 10.70 -7.22 2.41
CA HIS A 158 11.87 -7.16 3.27
C HIS A 158 11.71 -8.05 4.51
N ARG A 159 12.83 -8.48 5.06
CA ARG A 159 12.91 -9.40 6.21
C ARG A 159 13.03 -8.60 7.51
N LYS A 160 13.00 -9.29 8.65
CA LYS A 160 13.16 -8.65 9.97
C LYS A 160 14.48 -7.89 10.05
N GLY A 161 14.44 -6.64 10.52
CA GLY A 161 15.64 -5.80 10.64
C GLY A 161 16.10 -5.18 9.32
N GLU A 162 15.33 -5.33 8.24
CA GLU A 162 15.58 -4.72 6.94
C GLU A 162 14.67 -3.52 6.65
N GLU A 163 13.84 -3.11 7.62
CA GLU A 163 12.95 -1.96 7.50
C GLU A 163 13.76 -0.73 7.08
N TYR A 164 13.26 -0.02 6.07
CA TYR A 164 13.85 1.20 5.54
C TYR A 164 15.20 1.04 4.82
N LYS A 165 15.61 -0.19 4.46
CA LYS A 165 16.81 -0.43 3.64
C LYS A 165 16.48 -0.39 2.14
N LEU A 166 17.36 0.23 1.37
CA LEU A 166 17.22 0.33 -0.08
C LEU A 166 17.96 -0.81 -0.79
N PHE A 167 17.22 -1.75 -1.36
CA PHE A 167 17.74 -2.89 -2.13
C PHE A 167 17.69 -2.61 -3.63
N TRP A 168 18.31 -1.49 -4.00
CA TRP A 168 18.29 -0.97 -5.35
C TRP A 168 19.21 -1.75 -6.30
N PRO A 169 18.84 -1.93 -7.58
CA PRO A 169 19.69 -2.60 -8.56
C PRO A 169 20.99 -1.81 -8.84
N GLU A 170 21.97 -2.43 -9.48
CA GLU A 170 23.19 -1.70 -9.86
C GLU A 170 22.96 -0.77 -11.08
N GLN A 171 21.98 -1.12 -11.91
CA GLN A 171 21.74 -0.45 -13.18
C GLN A 171 20.96 0.88 -13.00
N SER A 172 21.49 1.95 -13.59
CA SER A 172 20.93 3.32 -13.52
C SER A 172 19.89 3.62 -14.62
N GLU A 173 19.22 2.61 -15.15
CA GLU A 173 18.40 2.73 -16.37
C GLU A 173 17.21 3.68 -16.21
N PHE A 174 16.64 3.80 -15.00
CA PHE A 174 15.52 4.71 -14.82
C PHE A 174 15.92 6.19 -14.96
N VAL A 175 17.16 6.55 -14.60
CA VAL A 175 17.67 7.92 -14.75
C VAL A 175 17.80 8.27 -16.22
N ARG A 176 18.32 7.33 -17.02
CA ARG A 176 18.47 7.49 -18.47
C ARG A 176 17.11 7.62 -19.16
N MET A 177 16.12 6.83 -18.72
CA MET A 177 14.76 6.95 -19.24
C MET A 177 14.12 8.29 -18.84
N ALA A 178 14.25 8.70 -17.57
CA ALA A 178 13.73 9.98 -17.09
C ALA A 178 14.33 11.17 -17.89
N SER A 179 15.65 11.18 -18.08
CA SER A 179 16.36 12.24 -18.81
C SER A 179 15.98 12.31 -20.29
N ARG A 180 15.69 11.17 -20.92
CA ARG A 180 15.22 11.11 -22.32
C ARG A 180 13.97 11.98 -22.56
N PHE A 181 13.09 12.04 -21.58
CA PHE A 181 11.84 12.80 -21.60
C PHE A 181 11.90 14.12 -20.83
N GLY A 182 13.05 14.46 -20.24
CA GLY A 182 13.20 15.62 -19.38
C GLY A 182 12.31 15.57 -18.14
N ALA A 183 12.06 14.37 -17.60
CA ALA A 183 11.24 14.19 -16.42
C ALA A 183 11.93 14.69 -15.17
N LYS A 184 11.20 15.36 -14.28
CA LYS A 184 11.71 15.71 -12.95
C LYS A 184 11.74 14.45 -12.08
N ILE A 185 12.87 14.17 -11.44
CA ILE A 185 12.96 13.07 -10.49
C ILE A 185 12.72 13.64 -9.09
N VAL A 186 11.67 13.17 -8.40
CA VAL A 186 11.37 13.57 -7.02
C VAL A 186 11.74 12.42 -6.09
N PRO A 187 12.89 12.49 -5.38
CA PRO A 187 13.20 11.51 -4.36
C PRO A 187 12.23 11.70 -3.18
N PHE A 188 11.73 10.60 -2.61
CA PHE A 188 10.89 10.67 -1.42
C PHE A 188 11.16 9.52 -0.46
N GLY A 189 10.92 9.78 0.82
CA GLY A 189 10.93 8.79 1.88
C GLY A 189 9.53 8.56 2.44
N VAL A 190 9.33 7.40 3.04
CA VAL A 190 8.13 7.06 3.82
C VAL A 190 8.53 6.28 5.07
N VAL A 191 7.86 6.57 6.19
CA VAL A 191 8.02 5.84 7.46
C VAL A 191 6.68 5.59 8.16
N GLY A 192 6.64 4.59 9.04
CA GLY A 192 5.51 4.27 9.90
C GLY A 192 5.03 2.83 9.80
N GLU A 193 5.64 1.98 8.97
CA GLU A 193 5.30 0.53 8.93
C GLU A 193 5.49 -0.14 10.29
N ASP A 194 6.57 0.22 11.00
CA ASP A 194 6.90 -0.23 12.36
C ASP A 194 5.98 0.33 13.45
N ASP A 195 5.27 1.43 13.15
CA ASP A 195 4.25 2.01 14.02
C ASP A 195 2.87 1.35 13.82
N VAL A 196 2.65 0.71 12.67
CA VAL A 196 1.37 0.08 12.29
C VAL A 196 1.41 -1.44 12.51
N GLY A 197 2.57 -2.07 12.34
CA GLY A 197 2.72 -3.51 12.51
C GLY A 197 4.11 -3.92 12.99
N GLU A 198 4.20 -5.18 13.38
CA GLU A 198 5.44 -5.86 13.70
C GLU A 198 5.58 -7.09 12.83
N LEU A 199 6.69 -7.17 12.08
CA LEU A 199 7.03 -8.35 11.31
C LEU A 199 7.56 -9.44 12.27
N VAL A 200 6.74 -10.45 12.55
CA VAL A 200 7.09 -11.53 13.50
C VAL A 200 7.46 -12.84 12.80
N PHE A 201 7.07 -13.00 11.53
CA PHE A 201 7.26 -14.25 10.79
C PHE A 201 7.62 -13.97 9.33
N ASP A 202 8.91 -13.91 9.03
CA ASP A 202 9.43 -13.55 7.70
C ASP A 202 9.84 -14.77 6.86
N TYR A 203 10.44 -14.51 5.70
CA TYR A 203 10.96 -15.55 4.81
C TYR A 203 11.90 -16.52 5.51
N ASN A 204 12.85 -16.02 6.32
CA ASN A 204 13.87 -16.87 6.94
C ASN A 204 13.23 -17.83 7.93
N ASP A 205 12.24 -17.38 8.69
CA ASP A 205 11.48 -18.23 9.62
C ASP A 205 10.67 -19.29 8.85
N GLN A 206 9.96 -18.85 7.81
CA GLN A 206 9.10 -19.71 6.98
C GLN A 206 9.89 -20.80 6.27
N MET A 207 11.10 -20.48 5.79
CA MET A 207 11.97 -21.44 5.13
C MET A 207 12.47 -22.54 6.06
N GLN A 208 12.40 -22.39 7.38
CA GLN A 208 12.70 -23.49 8.32
C GLN A 208 11.58 -24.53 8.41
N ILE A 209 10.38 -24.22 7.94
CA ILE A 209 9.23 -25.12 7.95
C ILE A 209 9.11 -25.80 6.57
N PRO A 210 9.30 -27.13 6.45
CA PRO A 210 9.37 -27.80 5.15
C PRO A 210 8.17 -27.57 4.24
N SER A 211 6.95 -27.57 4.78
CA SER A 211 5.73 -27.33 3.99
C SER A 211 5.66 -25.91 3.45
N LEU A 212 5.99 -24.90 4.27
CA LEU A 212 6.03 -23.50 3.84
C LEU A 212 7.17 -23.25 2.85
N ARG A 213 8.33 -23.88 3.04
CA ARG A 213 9.44 -23.83 2.09
C ARG A 213 9.02 -24.31 0.70
N THR A 214 8.34 -25.46 0.61
CA THR A 214 7.85 -25.99 -0.67
C THR A 214 6.83 -25.04 -1.28
N PHE A 215 5.89 -24.54 -0.48
CA PHE A 215 4.87 -23.60 -0.92
C PHE A 215 5.44 -22.29 -1.46
N ILE A 216 6.44 -21.70 -0.79
CA ILE A 216 7.10 -20.47 -1.24
C ILE A 216 7.83 -20.69 -2.57
N LYS A 217 8.49 -21.84 -2.74
CA LYS A 217 9.14 -22.19 -4.01
C LYS A 217 8.13 -22.29 -5.15
N GLU A 218 7.01 -22.98 -4.93
CA GLU A 218 5.92 -23.08 -5.90
C GLU A 218 5.40 -21.69 -6.30
N LEU A 219 5.06 -20.84 -5.32
CA LEU A 219 4.60 -19.47 -5.58
C LEU A 219 5.62 -18.63 -6.36
N THR A 220 6.89 -18.75 -5.99
CA THR A 220 7.98 -17.99 -6.62
C THR A 220 8.20 -18.44 -8.07
N GLU A 221 8.02 -19.73 -8.37
CA GLU A 221 8.10 -20.27 -9.74
C GLU A 221 6.88 -19.93 -10.61
N GLU A 222 5.74 -19.57 -9.99
CA GLU A 222 4.52 -19.14 -10.69
C GLU A 222 4.59 -17.68 -11.19
N VAL A 223 5.46 -16.85 -10.64
CA VAL A 223 5.58 -15.43 -11.00
C VAL A 223 6.63 -15.16 -12.09
N VAL A 224 6.43 -14.08 -12.84
CA VAL A 224 7.46 -13.59 -13.79
C VAL A 224 8.68 -13.14 -13.00
N HIS A 225 9.82 -13.81 -13.19
CA HIS A 225 11.09 -13.35 -12.64
C HIS A 225 11.59 -12.10 -13.36
N LEU A 226 11.61 -10.98 -12.64
CA LEU A 226 12.21 -9.76 -13.12
C LEU A 226 13.69 -9.75 -12.77
N ARG A 227 14.51 -9.13 -13.62
CA ARG A 227 15.94 -8.90 -13.35
C ARG A 227 16.73 -10.20 -13.18
N ILE A 228 16.47 -11.19 -14.03
CA ILE A 228 17.16 -12.50 -14.04
C ILE A 228 18.69 -12.34 -14.12
N ASP A 229 19.17 -11.28 -14.79
CA ASP A 229 20.59 -10.96 -14.94
C ASP A 229 21.15 -10.06 -13.82
N ALA A 230 20.37 -9.71 -12.79
CA ALA A 230 20.85 -8.89 -11.67
C ALA A 230 21.59 -9.72 -10.62
N SER A 231 22.69 -9.18 -10.13
CA SER A 231 23.47 -9.71 -9.00
C SER A 231 23.11 -9.03 -7.68
N GLY A 232 23.44 -9.70 -6.56
CA GLY A 232 23.32 -9.14 -5.21
C GLY A 232 21.91 -9.23 -4.61
N GLU A 233 21.67 -8.49 -3.53
CA GLU A 233 20.43 -8.63 -2.73
C GLU A 233 19.12 -8.35 -3.49
N VAL A 234 19.18 -7.57 -4.56
CA VAL A 234 18.01 -7.20 -5.38
C VAL A 234 17.45 -8.39 -6.20
N SER A 235 18.23 -9.45 -6.38
CA SER A 235 17.81 -10.66 -7.11
C SER A 235 17.05 -11.65 -6.22
N ASN A 236 17.09 -11.47 -4.90
CA ASN A 236 16.33 -12.26 -3.92
C ASN A 236 14.84 -11.86 -3.91
N GLN A 237 14.13 -12.13 -5.01
CA GLN A 237 12.72 -11.75 -5.21
C GLN A 237 11.76 -12.90 -4.88
N ASP A 238 12.04 -13.63 -3.79
CA ASP A 238 11.17 -14.69 -3.32
C ASP A 238 9.78 -14.12 -2.96
N VAL A 239 8.73 -14.78 -3.44
CA VAL A 239 7.35 -14.39 -3.15
C VAL A 239 6.84 -15.21 -1.98
N TYR A 240 6.59 -14.53 -0.87
CA TYR A 240 6.07 -15.12 0.35
C TYR A 240 5.08 -14.16 1.03
N LEU A 241 4.26 -14.68 1.94
CA LEU A 241 3.35 -13.86 2.73
C LEU A 241 3.95 -13.65 4.13
N PRO A 242 4.43 -12.45 4.48
CA PRO A 242 4.95 -12.17 5.82
C PRO A 242 3.84 -12.23 6.87
N GLY A 243 4.16 -12.78 8.05
CA GLY A 243 3.29 -12.70 9.22
C GLY A 243 3.54 -11.41 9.99
N VAL A 244 2.54 -10.53 9.99
CA VAL A 244 2.58 -9.21 10.63
C VAL A 244 1.54 -9.16 11.76
N VAL A 245 1.96 -8.74 12.95
CA VAL A 245 1.05 -8.46 14.07
C VAL A 245 0.75 -6.96 14.08
N PRO A 246 -0.53 -6.55 14.00
CA PRO A 246 -0.88 -5.13 14.04
C PRO A 246 -0.57 -4.51 15.41
N LYS A 247 -0.02 -3.29 15.40
CA LYS A 247 0.16 -2.43 16.57
C LYS A 247 -0.99 -1.43 16.69
N LEU A 248 -1.30 -0.96 17.91
CA LEU A 248 -2.29 0.11 18.12
C LEU A 248 -1.91 1.32 17.25
N PRO A 249 -2.83 1.85 16.42
CA PRO A 249 -2.41 2.26 15.09
C PRO A 249 -1.56 3.52 15.12
N GLY A 250 -0.36 3.37 14.58
CA GLY A 250 0.52 4.44 14.18
C GLY A 250 0.01 5.26 13.01
N ARG A 251 0.94 5.96 12.36
CA ARG A 251 0.67 6.90 11.28
C ARG A 251 1.78 6.81 10.26
N PHE A 252 1.44 6.93 8.98
CA PHE A 252 2.44 7.07 7.92
C PHE A 252 2.86 8.53 7.73
N TYR A 253 4.15 8.72 7.52
CA TYR A 253 4.74 10.02 7.22
C TYR A 253 5.48 9.93 5.89
N TYR A 254 5.30 10.94 5.05
CA TYR A 254 5.89 11.05 3.72
C TYR A 254 6.65 12.35 3.61
N TYR A 255 7.81 12.30 2.98
CA TYR A 255 8.61 13.48 2.72
C TYR A 255 9.15 13.43 1.30
N PHE A 256 8.73 14.41 0.49
CA PHE A 256 9.17 14.60 -0.87
C PHE A 256 10.28 15.65 -0.91
N GLY A 257 11.48 15.21 -1.27
CA GLY A 257 12.64 16.06 -1.41
C GLY A 257 12.56 17.00 -2.61
N LYS A 258 13.63 17.77 -2.83
CA LYS A 258 13.70 18.73 -3.92
C LYS A 258 13.69 18.01 -5.29
N PRO A 259 12.86 18.43 -6.26
CA PRO A 259 12.90 17.87 -7.60
C PRO A 259 14.27 18.02 -8.26
N ILE A 260 14.78 16.94 -8.84
CA ILE A 260 16.03 16.90 -9.60
C ILE A 260 15.68 17.05 -11.09
N GLU A 261 16.15 18.14 -11.68
CA GLU A 261 15.94 18.45 -13.10
C GLU A 261 16.83 17.58 -14.00
N THR A 262 16.24 16.97 -15.02
CA THR A 262 16.96 16.14 -16.00
C THR A 262 16.90 16.69 -17.43
N LYS A 263 16.00 17.64 -17.70
CA LYS A 263 15.71 18.20 -19.03
C LYS A 263 16.94 18.76 -19.73
N GLU A 264 17.75 19.53 -19.00
CA GLU A 264 18.97 20.15 -19.53
C GLU A 264 20.16 19.19 -19.56
N ARG A 265 20.02 18.00 -18.96
CA ARG A 265 21.08 17.00 -18.80
C ARG A 265 20.89 15.80 -19.73
N LYS A 266 20.03 15.92 -20.75
CA LYS A 266 19.67 14.80 -21.64
C LYS A 266 20.88 14.19 -22.34
N GLU A 267 21.77 15.00 -22.89
CA GLU A 267 22.97 14.52 -23.58
C GLU A 267 24.02 13.97 -22.59
N GLU A 268 24.20 14.65 -21.46
CA GLU A 268 25.08 14.20 -20.37
C GLU A 268 24.69 12.81 -19.87
N LEU A 269 23.40 12.61 -19.58
CA LEU A 269 22.86 11.38 -18.99
C LEU A 269 22.66 10.25 -20.00
N ARG A 270 23.09 10.41 -21.26
CA ARG A 270 23.30 9.27 -22.17
C ARG A 270 24.52 8.45 -21.76
N ASN A 271 25.52 9.08 -21.16
CA ASN A 271 26.68 8.41 -20.59
C ASN A 271 26.27 7.61 -19.34
N ARG A 272 26.68 6.34 -19.28
CA ARG A 272 26.30 5.41 -18.21
C ARG A 272 26.85 5.82 -16.84
N GLU A 273 28.07 6.32 -16.79
CA GLU A 273 28.72 6.77 -15.55
C GLU A 273 28.03 8.01 -15.00
N ARG A 274 27.76 9.02 -15.84
CA ARG A 274 27.00 10.21 -15.44
C ARG A 274 25.58 9.91 -14.97
N ALA A 275 24.90 9.00 -15.67
CA ALA A 275 23.60 8.51 -15.23
C ALA A 275 23.68 7.77 -13.89
N HIS A 276 24.77 7.04 -13.65
CA HIS A 276 25.01 6.35 -12.39
C HIS A 276 25.34 7.31 -11.23
N GLU A 277 26.07 8.41 -11.48
CA GLU A 277 26.27 9.47 -10.47
C GLU A 277 24.93 10.06 -10.01
N VAL A 278 24.03 10.38 -10.95
CA VAL A 278 22.68 10.86 -10.62
C VAL A 278 21.86 9.80 -9.92
N TYR A 279 21.99 8.54 -10.31
CA TYR A 279 21.32 7.42 -9.65
C TYR A 279 21.69 7.31 -8.17
N LEU A 280 22.99 7.35 -7.86
CA LEU A 280 23.49 7.33 -6.49
C LEU A 280 23.05 8.56 -5.70
N HIS A 281 23.02 9.74 -6.36
CA HIS A 281 22.48 10.95 -5.76
C HIS A 281 21.00 10.80 -5.39
N VAL A 282 20.16 10.30 -6.30
CA VAL A 282 18.73 10.03 -6.01
C VAL A 282 18.59 9.04 -4.85
N LYS A 283 19.37 7.96 -4.83
CA LYS A 283 19.38 6.99 -3.72
C LYS A 283 19.70 7.66 -2.39
N THR A 284 20.74 8.49 -2.37
CA THR A 284 21.18 9.24 -1.18
C THR A 284 20.11 10.21 -0.69
N GLU A 285 19.42 10.90 -1.61
CA GLU A 285 18.31 11.80 -1.25
C GLU A 285 17.11 11.04 -0.68
N VAL A 286 16.81 9.83 -1.17
CA VAL A 286 15.79 8.96 -0.56
C VAL A 286 16.18 8.56 0.86
N GLU A 287 17.43 8.14 1.08
CA GLU A 287 17.94 7.79 2.42
C GLU A 287 17.85 8.99 3.39
N LYS A 288 18.21 10.19 2.94
CA LYS A 288 18.05 11.43 3.72
C LYS A 288 16.59 11.72 4.03
N CYS A 289 15.67 11.50 3.08
CA CYS A 289 14.25 11.71 3.32
C CYS A 289 13.72 10.77 4.41
N ILE A 290 14.11 9.50 4.38
CA ILE A 290 13.78 8.51 5.41
C ILE A 290 14.37 8.91 6.76
N ALA A 291 15.65 9.30 6.80
CA ALA A 291 16.31 9.71 8.03
C ALA A 291 15.62 10.92 8.67
N TYR A 292 15.29 11.94 7.86
CA TYR A 292 14.53 13.11 8.30
C TYR A 292 13.18 12.71 8.90
N LEU A 293 12.45 11.80 8.25
CA LEU A 293 11.14 11.35 8.73
C LEU A 293 11.22 10.55 10.03
N LYS A 294 12.25 9.70 10.20
CA LYS A 294 12.48 8.94 11.44
C LYS A 294 12.67 9.85 12.64
N GLU A 295 13.37 10.98 12.47
CA GLU A 295 13.50 11.99 13.51
C GLU A 295 12.19 12.78 13.67
N LYS A 296 11.62 13.25 12.56
CA LYS A 296 10.48 14.17 12.58
C LYS A 296 9.22 13.56 13.20
N ARG A 297 8.99 12.25 13.03
CA ARG A 297 7.83 11.56 13.60
C ARG A 297 7.85 11.49 15.13
N GLU A 298 9.02 11.54 15.75
CA GLU A 298 9.15 11.50 17.22
C GLU A 298 8.60 12.79 17.86
N GLU A 299 8.58 13.88 17.10
CA GLU A 299 8.02 15.16 17.52
C GLU A 299 6.49 15.26 17.30
N ASP A 300 5.84 14.29 16.64
CA ASP A 300 4.41 14.35 16.37
C ASP A 300 3.60 13.92 17.62
N PRO A 301 2.91 14.86 18.31
CA PRO A 301 2.06 14.51 19.46
C PRO A 301 0.88 13.61 19.06
N TYR A 302 0.57 13.56 17.76
CA TYR A 302 -0.49 12.79 17.16
C TYR A 302 0.00 11.48 16.54
N ARG A 303 1.24 11.04 16.82
CA ARG A 303 1.71 9.73 16.35
C ARG A 303 0.85 8.59 16.88
N ASN A 304 0.39 8.67 18.13
CA ASN A 304 -0.47 7.68 18.76
C ASN A 304 -1.96 7.90 18.41
N LEU A 305 -2.70 6.83 18.10
CA LEU A 305 -4.14 6.90 17.79
C LEU A 305 -4.98 7.53 18.90
N MET A 306 -4.74 7.18 20.16
CA MET A 306 -5.61 7.65 21.26
C MET A 306 -5.55 9.17 21.39
N THR A 307 -4.36 9.75 21.31
CA THR A 307 -4.18 11.21 21.31
C THR A 307 -4.86 11.86 20.10
N ARG A 308 -4.80 11.21 18.92
CA ARG A 308 -5.49 11.68 17.71
C ARG A 308 -7.00 11.71 17.87
N LEU A 309 -7.59 10.63 18.37
CA LEU A 309 -9.03 10.49 18.53
C LEU A 309 -9.57 11.53 19.54
N VAL A 310 -8.88 11.72 20.66
CA VAL A 310 -9.24 12.75 21.65
C VAL A 310 -9.19 14.15 21.02
N TYR A 311 -8.15 14.44 20.25
CA TYR A 311 -8.03 15.73 19.58
C TYR A 311 -9.10 15.96 18.49
N GLN A 312 -9.39 14.94 17.68
CA GLN A 312 -10.41 15.00 16.64
C GLN A 312 -11.82 15.13 17.23
N ALA A 313 -12.12 14.42 18.31
CA ALA A 313 -13.40 14.52 19.01
C ALA A 313 -13.66 15.92 19.58
N THR A 314 -12.60 16.65 19.93
CA THR A 314 -12.70 17.98 20.55
C THR A 314 -12.61 19.14 19.54
N HIS A 315 -11.93 18.96 18.41
CA HIS A 315 -11.66 20.03 17.43
C HIS A 315 -12.26 19.77 16.03
N GLY A 316 -12.86 18.59 15.81
CA GLY A 316 -13.34 18.12 14.51
C GLY A 316 -12.28 17.27 13.78
N PHE A 317 -12.75 16.33 12.94
CA PHE A 317 -11.90 15.34 12.25
C PHE A 317 -10.85 15.95 11.31
N GLU A 318 -11.07 17.18 10.82
CA GLU A 318 -10.18 17.92 9.92
C GLU A 318 -9.16 18.83 10.65
N ALA A 319 -9.28 18.99 11.98
CA ALA A 319 -8.47 19.94 12.76
C ALA A 319 -6.96 19.65 12.70
N GLN A 320 -6.60 18.37 12.52
CA GLN A 320 -5.20 17.96 12.38
C GLN A 320 -4.54 18.52 11.12
N LYS A 321 -5.27 19.08 10.15
CA LYS A 321 -4.71 19.74 8.95
C LYS A 321 -4.16 21.15 9.22
N ARG A 322 -4.55 21.79 10.33
CA ARG A 322 -4.12 23.15 10.70
C ARG A 322 -3.69 23.24 12.16
N VAL A 323 -2.39 23.12 12.46
CA VAL A 323 -1.84 23.80 13.65
C VAL A 323 -0.38 24.19 13.43
N ASN A 324 -0.13 25.49 13.39
CA ASN A 324 1.11 26.13 13.87
C ASN A 324 0.86 26.46 15.36
N GLY A 325 1.74 26.02 16.25
CA GLY A 325 2.08 26.67 17.53
C GLY A 325 1.00 26.96 18.60
N SER A 326 1.19 26.29 19.75
CA SER A 326 1.01 26.78 21.14
C SER A 326 -0.38 26.85 21.80
N ILE A 327 -0.36 26.53 23.11
CA ILE A 327 -1.42 26.63 24.15
C ILE A 327 -2.50 25.53 24.14
N VAL A 328 -2.15 24.27 24.38
CA VAL A 328 -3.17 23.25 24.78
C VAL A 328 -2.71 22.32 25.91
N ALA A 329 -1.41 22.29 26.25
CA ALA A 329 -0.88 21.40 27.29
C ALA A 329 -1.40 21.71 28.72
N PHE A 330 -1.91 22.91 28.99
CA PHE A 330 -2.40 23.28 30.32
C PHE A 330 -3.87 22.91 30.56
N VAL A 331 -4.73 22.96 29.53
CA VAL A 331 -6.17 22.67 29.69
C VAL A 331 -6.42 21.15 29.74
N ALA A 332 -5.65 20.35 29.00
CA ALA A 332 -5.79 18.90 29.00
C ALA A 332 -5.40 18.27 30.36
N LYS A 333 -4.41 18.84 31.06
CA LYS A 333 -3.97 18.32 32.36
C LYS A 333 -5.00 18.55 33.48
N VAL A 334 -5.66 19.72 33.47
CA VAL A 334 -6.72 20.06 34.46
C VAL A 334 -8.02 19.29 34.20
N GLY A 335 -8.33 18.96 32.94
CA GLY A 335 -9.49 18.15 32.57
C GLY A 335 -9.34 16.67 32.94
N ILE A 336 -8.14 16.10 32.79
CA ILE A 336 -7.87 14.68 33.06
C ILE A 336 -7.81 14.40 34.56
N GLU A 337 -7.23 15.29 35.38
CA GLU A 337 -7.23 15.11 36.85
C GLU A 337 -8.66 15.14 37.43
N LYS A 338 -9.55 15.97 36.86
CA LYS A 338 -10.98 15.98 37.23
C LYS A 338 -11.73 14.75 36.72
N LEU A 339 -11.39 14.20 35.55
CA LEU A 339 -12.00 12.98 35.03
C LEU A 339 -11.57 11.74 35.82
N ILE A 340 -10.31 11.70 36.30
CA ILE A 340 -9.79 10.65 37.17
C ILE A 340 -10.42 10.74 38.57
N PHE A 341 -10.60 11.95 39.12
CA PHE A 341 -11.32 12.14 40.38
C PHE A 341 -12.80 11.72 40.28
N PHE A 342 -13.46 12.02 39.16
CA PHE A 342 -14.86 11.62 38.90
C PHE A 342 -14.99 10.10 38.70
N ALA A 343 -13.99 9.45 38.09
CA ALA A 343 -13.93 8.00 37.98
C ALA A 343 -13.65 7.31 39.33
N PHE A 344 -12.96 7.98 40.25
CA PHE A 344 -12.68 7.45 41.60
C PHE A 344 -13.88 7.59 42.55
N GLU A 345 -14.67 8.67 42.47
CA GLU A 345 -15.91 8.84 43.24
C GLU A 345 -17.02 7.86 42.82
N ILE A 346 -17.09 7.49 41.53
CA ILE A 346 -18.02 6.44 41.06
C ILE A 346 -17.55 5.03 41.52
N GLY A 347 -16.28 4.88 41.88
CA GLY A 347 -15.74 3.65 42.48
C GLY A 347 -16.09 3.46 43.96
N ALA A 348 -16.53 4.51 44.66
CA ALA A 348 -16.77 4.49 46.11
C ALA A 348 -18.25 4.36 46.52
N LEU A 349 -19.19 4.34 45.58
CA LEU A 349 -20.61 4.07 45.85
C LEU A 349 -21.03 2.80 45.12
N GLY A 350 -21.04 1.71 45.88
CA GLY A 350 -21.19 0.34 45.37
C GLY A 350 -22.53 0.00 44.73
N GLY A 351 -22.51 -1.16 44.07
CA GLY A 351 -23.69 -2.01 43.85
C GLY A 351 -24.29 -1.98 42.44
N LEU A 352 -24.03 -3.04 41.67
CA LEU A 352 -24.84 -3.58 40.56
C LEU A 352 -24.88 -2.92 39.17
N ARG A 353 -24.11 -1.87 38.84
CA ARG A 353 -24.11 -1.30 37.47
C ARG A 353 -22.80 -1.45 36.67
N THR A 354 -21.92 -2.37 37.07
CA THR A 354 -20.58 -2.54 36.49
C THR A 354 -20.46 -3.67 35.45
N TYR A 355 -21.44 -4.58 35.34
CA TYR A 355 -21.40 -5.67 34.37
C TYR A 355 -21.84 -5.22 32.97
N TRP A 356 -22.98 -4.52 32.87
CA TRP A 356 -23.56 -4.11 31.58
C TRP A 356 -22.73 -3.07 30.83
N THR A 357 -22.06 -2.16 31.51
CA THR A 357 -21.17 -1.16 30.89
C THR A 357 -19.89 -1.79 30.36
N ARG A 358 -19.36 -2.80 31.06
CA ARG A 358 -18.20 -3.60 30.59
C ARG A 358 -18.58 -4.51 29.43
N VAL A 359 -19.76 -5.12 29.46
CA VAL A 359 -20.29 -5.92 28.35
C VAL A 359 -20.56 -5.04 27.12
N TRP A 360 -21.10 -3.82 27.30
CA TRP A 360 -21.34 -2.89 26.19
C TRP A 360 -20.04 -2.40 25.54
N MET A 361 -19.01 -2.07 26.33
CA MET A 361 -17.67 -1.77 25.81
C MET A 361 -17.03 -2.96 25.07
N ILE A 362 -17.22 -4.19 25.57
CA ILE A 362 -16.72 -5.41 24.91
C ILE A 362 -17.49 -5.64 23.59
N VAL A 363 -18.79 -5.39 23.54
CA VAL A 363 -19.61 -5.53 22.32
C VAL A 363 -19.23 -4.50 21.27
N GLU A 364 -19.02 -3.24 21.63
CA GLU A 364 -18.52 -2.17 20.74
C GLU A 364 -17.09 -2.47 20.24
N TYR A 365 -16.21 -2.94 21.13
CA TYR A 365 -14.85 -3.35 20.78
C TYR A 365 -14.83 -4.58 19.86
N MET A 366 -15.70 -5.56 20.10
CA MET A 366 -15.87 -6.73 19.24
C MET A 366 -16.53 -6.36 17.92
N ALA A 367 -17.43 -5.38 17.86
CA ALA A 367 -18.01 -4.87 16.62
C ALA A 367 -16.97 -4.08 15.79
N PHE A 368 -16.10 -3.33 16.44
CA PHE A 368 -14.95 -2.66 15.81
C PHE A 368 -13.94 -3.69 15.29
N LEU A 369 -13.58 -4.70 16.09
CA LEU A 369 -12.71 -5.79 15.64
C LEU A 369 -13.36 -6.57 14.51
N VAL A 370 -14.65 -6.92 14.58
CA VAL A 370 -15.37 -7.57 13.49
C VAL A 370 -15.42 -6.69 12.25
N SER A 371 -15.62 -5.37 12.35
CA SER A 371 -15.55 -4.47 11.19
C SER A 371 -14.14 -4.31 10.63
N PHE A 372 -13.11 -4.36 11.48
CA PHE A 372 -11.71 -4.31 11.09
C PHE A 372 -11.30 -5.63 10.41
N PHE A 373 -11.70 -6.77 10.97
CA PHE A 373 -11.54 -8.11 10.41
C PHE A 373 -12.42 -8.34 9.16
N GLU A 374 -13.59 -7.67 9.06
CA GLU A 374 -14.44 -7.67 7.86
C GLU A 374 -13.90 -6.76 6.75
N ARG A 375 -13.12 -5.72 7.08
CA ARG A 375 -12.39 -4.89 6.09
C ARG A 375 -11.07 -5.51 5.66
N MET A 376 -10.39 -6.17 6.59
CA MET A 376 -9.28 -7.09 6.31
C MET A 376 -9.77 -8.42 5.72
N ARG A 377 -11.09 -8.63 5.52
CA ARG A 377 -11.65 -9.92 5.10
C ARG A 377 -11.15 -10.37 3.74
N SER A 378 -10.76 -9.47 2.86
CA SER A 378 -10.05 -9.82 1.63
C SER A 378 -8.68 -10.40 1.97
N GLU A 379 -7.85 -9.73 2.78
CA GLU A 379 -6.49 -10.14 3.16
C GLU A 379 -6.45 -11.35 4.12
N ILE A 380 -7.46 -11.50 4.96
CA ILE A 380 -7.63 -12.61 5.89
C ILE A 380 -8.33 -13.78 5.22
N ALA A 381 -9.29 -13.57 4.29
CA ALA A 381 -9.76 -14.67 3.44
C ALA A 381 -8.66 -15.14 2.49
N ILE A 382 -7.73 -14.26 2.09
CA ILE A 382 -6.48 -14.61 1.42
C ILE A 382 -5.62 -15.49 2.32
N PHE A 383 -5.37 -15.09 3.57
CA PHE A 383 -4.65 -15.88 4.58
C PHE A 383 -5.31 -17.23 4.88
N TYR A 384 -6.64 -17.28 5.04
CA TYR A 384 -7.41 -18.50 5.26
C TYR A 384 -7.50 -19.39 4.01
N ARG A 385 -7.58 -18.83 2.79
CA ARG A 385 -7.50 -19.61 1.53
C ARG A 385 -6.10 -20.17 1.30
N PHE A 386 -5.05 -19.41 1.65
CA PHE A 386 -3.66 -19.88 1.65
C PHE A 386 -3.45 -21.03 2.65
N LEU A 387 -3.95 -20.89 3.89
CA LEU A 387 -3.91 -21.96 4.89
C LEU A 387 -4.72 -23.18 4.45
N ARG A 388 -5.92 -22.99 3.88
CA ARG A 388 -6.76 -24.09 3.39
C ARG A 388 -6.12 -24.80 2.19
N ALA A 389 -5.46 -24.08 1.30
CA ALA A 389 -4.71 -24.67 0.18
C ALA A 389 -3.49 -25.47 0.64
N GLY A 390 -2.87 -25.11 1.78
CA GLY A 390 -1.74 -25.83 2.39
C GLY A 390 -2.11 -27.05 3.24
N PHE A 391 -3.38 -27.20 3.67
CA PHE A 391 -3.82 -28.25 4.60
C PHE A 391 -4.67 -29.38 3.99
N VAL A 392 -4.93 -29.41 2.67
CA VAL A 392 -5.62 -30.56 2.04
C VAL A 392 -4.63 -31.71 1.75
N THR A 393 -4.11 -32.32 2.82
CA THR A 393 -3.67 -33.72 2.82
C THR A 393 -3.81 -34.31 4.23
N LEU A 394 -5.00 -34.27 4.83
CA LEU A 394 -5.35 -35.13 5.96
C LEU A 394 -6.83 -35.54 5.82
N PRO A 395 -7.16 -36.84 5.72
CA PRO A 395 -8.54 -37.28 5.70
C PRO A 395 -9.07 -37.20 7.13
N CYS A 396 -10.12 -36.41 7.34
CA CYS A 396 -10.89 -36.49 8.58
C CYS A 396 -12.37 -36.55 8.22
N GLU A 397 -12.91 -37.75 8.40
CA GLU A 397 -14.33 -38.09 8.35
C GLU A 397 -15.10 -37.17 9.30
N LEU A 398 -15.94 -36.31 8.76
CA LEU A 398 -17.02 -35.63 9.48
C LEU A 398 -18.19 -35.44 8.52
N ASP A 399 -18.64 -36.55 7.93
CA ASP A 399 -19.93 -36.66 7.24
C ASP A 399 -20.96 -37.20 8.24
N SER A 400 -21.68 -36.30 8.89
CA SER A 400 -23.09 -36.48 9.22
C SER A 400 -23.64 -35.13 9.64
N TRP A 401 -24.91 -34.87 9.32
CA TRP A 401 -25.66 -33.65 9.63
C TRP A 401 -25.56 -32.50 8.62
N ALA A 402 -26.02 -32.76 7.38
CA ALA A 402 -26.95 -31.84 6.69
C ALA A 402 -27.47 -32.52 5.41
N ASN A 403 -28.52 -33.31 5.53
CA ASN A 403 -29.40 -33.59 4.40
C ASN A 403 -30.84 -33.53 4.90
N PRO A 404 -31.66 -32.66 4.32
CA PRO A 404 -32.89 -33.20 3.77
C PRO A 404 -33.22 -32.63 2.38
N THR A 405 -33.75 -33.54 1.55
CA THR A 405 -34.55 -33.31 0.34
C THR A 405 -33.82 -33.04 -0.98
N ALA A 406 -33.47 -34.12 -1.67
CA ALA A 406 -33.60 -34.19 -3.13
C ALA A 406 -34.12 -35.60 -3.50
N LEU A 407 -35.31 -35.65 -4.11
CA LEU A 407 -35.77 -36.75 -4.95
C LEU A 407 -35.65 -36.29 -6.42
N PRO A 408 -35.57 -37.22 -7.40
CA PRO A 408 -34.56 -37.18 -8.46
C PRO A 408 -35.18 -36.88 -9.84
N TYR A 409 -34.49 -37.30 -10.91
CA TYR A 409 -34.71 -37.09 -12.36
C TYR A 409 -33.98 -35.85 -12.91
N GLY A 410 -33.07 -35.91 -13.89
CA GLY A 410 -32.70 -36.94 -14.85
C GLY A 410 -32.55 -36.27 -16.22
N LEU A 411 -31.32 -36.26 -16.77
CA LEU A 411 -30.93 -36.08 -18.20
C LEU A 411 -31.45 -34.84 -18.96
N VAL A 412 -30.52 -34.08 -19.56
CA VAL A 412 -30.35 -33.92 -21.03
C VAL A 412 -29.21 -32.93 -21.32
N GLN A 413 -28.28 -33.37 -22.17
CA GLN A 413 -27.26 -32.56 -22.85
C GLN A 413 -27.91 -31.50 -23.76
N GLY A 414 -27.37 -30.28 -23.75
CA GLY A 414 -27.74 -29.25 -24.71
C GLY A 414 -26.68 -28.15 -24.77
N SER A 415 -25.79 -28.27 -25.74
CA SER A 415 -24.94 -27.20 -26.26
C SER A 415 -25.79 -26.02 -26.76
N ILE A 416 -25.42 -24.80 -26.39
CA ILE A 416 -25.92 -23.58 -27.03
C ILE A 416 -24.71 -22.73 -27.42
N GLU A 417 -24.38 -22.78 -28.70
CA GLU A 417 -23.75 -21.68 -29.45
C GLU A 417 -24.68 -20.47 -29.41
N LEU A 418 -24.14 -19.29 -29.18
CA LEU A 418 -24.81 -18.03 -29.52
C LEU A 418 -23.82 -17.16 -30.29
N ASP A 419 -24.02 -17.17 -31.61
CA ASP A 419 -23.69 -16.08 -32.52
C ASP A 419 -24.60 -14.87 -32.22
N LEU A 420 -23.96 -13.75 -31.83
CA LEU A 420 -24.18 -12.35 -32.24
C LEU A 420 -23.78 -11.37 -31.13
#